data_AF-A0AAJ6B753-F1
#
_entry.id   AF-A0AAJ6B753-F1
#
_cell.length_a   1.000
_cell.length_b   1.000
_cell.length_c   1.000
_cell.angle_alpha   90.00
_cell.angle_beta   90.00
_cell.angle_gamma   90.00
#
_symmetry.space_group_name_H-M   'P 1'
#
loop_
_entity.id
_entity.type
_entity.pdbx_description
1 polymer ?
#
loop_
_entity_poly.entity_id
_entity_poly.type
_entity_poly.pdbx_seq_one_letter_code
_entity_poly.pdbx_strand_id
1 'polypeptide(L)'
;MMNTKKWCFLCIILFAGLSSCKKSSDLKVDPYAGGKEPLGIRFSNALPKPASGISGADVVYQITGLLPYKDKIKCYLNETEATVTEITDKTIKLKVPEGASSGGVTIVIDGQIFFGPEFTVTGKAGIDPTFKTVIGTNGIINQIMPLNNGNMMLIGSFTDYEKSTSKKVPISGIVLTSPDGQYIPTAAFGAGAGGSLTSMVKLTNGQYMVGGAFSTFNKRKSIGNITRLNANGSLDSTIVEVVNLTPLQPKNSFDTVAAFNGALMGQVSKVFSYNNKVIVVGGFNSYYEHFYERSTRDTKVLGFIRMESLLRMEASGGLDSTYNYNKATKSSYERPNGFFYDAIMQSDGKVIVVGSFTKFQGKAANYIARVDNNGIIDPGFQVGAGADGLISSIRYNATTGKYLLCGSFKTFNGKPANGVVMMNSNGTVDESFSLGKLEGGSIGFAAQLSDGKILVSGSFNKYNNVIRQGFMILNANGTLAEGYNNTGMFQGVVSDIYETTSPLGFPAVVIVGYISKFDNKAAGNIVRLVLRP
;
A
#
# COMPACT_ATOMS: atom_id res chain seq x y z
N MET A 1 33.98 46.97 46.51
CA MET A 1 34.72 46.93 47.79
C MET A 1 34.02 45.87 48.64
N MET A 2 34.53 44.69 49.01
CA MET A 2 35.85 44.13 49.44
C MET A 2 36.11 42.80 48.67
N ASN A 3 37.29 42.42 48.12
CA ASN A 3 38.59 41.95 48.69
C ASN A 3 38.42 40.87 49.81
N THR A 4 39.12 39.72 49.93
CA THR A 4 40.36 39.14 49.35
C THR A 4 40.59 37.68 49.88
N LYS A 5 41.22 36.82 49.07
CA LYS A 5 42.26 35.76 49.31
C LYS A 5 42.21 34.71 50.47
N LYS A 6 42.27 33.42 50.03
CA LYS A 6 43.02 32.18 50.42
C LYS A 6 43.94 32.11 51.68
N TRP A 7 43.87 30.96 52.40
CA TRP A 7 44.95 29.99 52.77
C TRP A 7 44.38 28.85 53.67
N CYS A 8 44.44 27.55 53.35
CA CYS A 8 45.52 26.53 53.43
C CYS A 8 45.89 26.02 54.85
N PHE A 9 45.69 24.71 55.13
CA PHE A 9 46.47 23.93 56.10
C PHE A 9 46.59 22.43 55.67
N LEU A 10 47.85 22.01 55.39
CA LEU A 10 48.57 20.73 55.63
C LEU A 10 48.01 19.37 55.09
N CYS A 11 48.70 18.63 54.19
CA CYS A 11 49.91 17.75 54.32
C CYS A 11 49.62 16.42 55.08
N ILE A 12 50.00 15.18 54.70
CA ILE A 12 51.11 14.62 53.90
C ILE A 12 50.87 13.10 53.61
N ILE A 13 51.15 12.65 52.36
CA ILE A 13 51.88 11.45 51.85
C ILE A 13 51.44 10.01 52.27
N LEU A 14 50.93 9.12 51.37
CA LEU A 14 51.58 8.22 50.36
C LEU A 14 52.33 7.00 50.94
N PHE A 15 51.81 5.76 50.76
CA PHE A 15 52.49 4.66 50.03
C PHE A 15 51.66 3.36 49.96
N ALA A 16 51.85 2.66 48.84
CA ALA A 16 51.17 1.45 48.40
C ALA A 16 51.68 0.16 49.04
N GLY A 17 50.84 -0.87 49.06
CA GLY A 17 51.21 -2.27 49.35
C GLY A 17 50.25 -3.24 48.65
N LEU A 18 50.76 -3.91 47.62
CA LEU A 18 50.09 -4.93 46.80
C LEU A 18 49.75 -6.18 47.60
N SER A 19 48.58 -6.77 47.35
CA SER A 19 48.36 -8.22 47.47
C SER A 19 47.26 -8.70 46.51
N SER A 20 47.72 -9.13 45.34
CA SER A 20 47.30 -10.33 44.60
C SER A 20 45.82 -10.76 44.71
N CYS A 21 44.99 -10.28 43.79
CA CYS A 21 43.84 -11.06 43.32
C CYS A 21 44.32 -11.97 42.18
N LYS A 22 44.33 -13.28 42.43
CA LYS A 22 44.58 -14.31 41.42
C LYS A 22 43.57 -14.14 40.28
N LYS A 23 44.05 -13.92 39.05
CA LYS A 23 43.24 -14.05 37.84
C LYS A 23 42.73 -15.50 37.77
N SER A 24 41.42 -15.70 37.91
CA SER A 24 40.78 -16.90 37.39
C SER A 24 40.78 -16.79 35.86
N SER A 25 41.75 -17.45 35.24
CA SER A 25 41.80 -17.68 33.81
C SER A 25 40.78 -18.75 33.45
N ASP A 26 39.59 -18.34 33.00
CA ASP A 26 38.68 -19.20 32.25
C ASP A 26 37.83 -18.33 31.30
N LEU A 27 38.48 -17.59 30.39
CA LEU A 27 37.89 -17.34 29.07
C LEU A 27 38.19 -18.57 28.22
N LYS A 28 37.35 -19.61 28.36
CA LYS A 28 37.42 -20.80 27.52
C LYS A 28 36.91 -20.45 26.12
N VAL A 29 37.86 -20.58 25.18
CA VAL A 29 37.76 -20.59 23.71
C VAL A 29 37.25 -19.29 23.10
N ASP A 30 38.13 -18.65 22.31
CA ASP A 30 37.73 -17.60 21.38
C ASP A 30 36.62 -18.15 20.47
N PRO A 31 35.39 -17.58 20.50
CA PRO A 31 34.28 -18.07 19.68
C PRO A 31 34.54 -17.93 18.16
N TYR A 32 35.63 -17.28 17.77
CA TYR A 32 36.10 -17.12 16.40
C TYR A 32 37.37 -17.91 16.07
N ALA A 33 37.91 -18.68 17.01
CA ALA A 33 39.03 -19.59 16.76
C ALA A 33 38.58 -20.71 15.80
N GLY A 34 39.13 -20.72 14.59
CA GLY A 34 38.79 -21.68 13.53
C GLY A 34 38.08 -21.10 12.30
N GLY A 35 37.97 -19.78 12.18
CA GLY A 35 37.54 -19.13 10.94
C GLY A 35 38.44 -19.52 9.75
N LYS A 36 37.84 -19.82 8.59
CA LYS A 36 38.60 -20.13 7.37
C LYS A 36 39.34 -18.89 6.88
N GLU A 37 40.58 -19.07 6.42
CA GLU A 37 41.34 -18.01 5.77
C GLU A 37 40.58 -17.44 4.55
N PRO A 38 40.50 -16.11 4.39
CA PRO A 38 39.85 -15.49 3.24
C PRO A 38 40.53 -15.90 1.92
N LEU A 39 39.75 -16.36 0.93
CA LEU A 39 40.30 -16.83 -0.35
C LEU A 39 40.88 -15.72 -1.25
N GLY A 40 40.90 -14.46 -0.80
CA GLY A 40 41.42 -13.33 -1.57
C GLY A 40 40.61 -12.95 -2.82
N ILE A 41 39.44 -13.55 -3.03
CA ILE A 41 38.58 -13.31 -4.19
C ILE A 41 37.86 -11.98 -4.04
N ARG A 42 37.89 -11.16 -5.11
CA ARG A 42 37.27 -9.84 -5.11
C ARG A 42 36.65 -9.52 -6.46
N PHE A 43 35.36 -9.22 -6.46
CA PHE A 43 34.73 -8.56 -7.59
C PHE A 43 35.24 -7.13 -7.73
N SER A 44 35.32 -6.65 -8.97
CA SER A 44 35.40 -5.22 -9.24
C SER A 44 34.07 -4.54 -8.95
N ASN A 45 34.11 -3.25 -8.64
CA ASN A 45 32.91 -2.41 -8.50
C ASN A 45 32.28 -2.05 -9.86
N ALA A 46 32.93 -2.38 -10.98
CA ALA A 46 32.39 -2.15 -12.32
C ALA A 46 31.19 -3.07 -12.59
N LEU A 47 30.14 -2.52 -13.21
CA LEU A 47 29.02 -3.32 -13.70
C LEU A 47 29.49 -4.40 -14.68
N PRO A 48 28.80 -5.55 -14.73
CA PRO A 48 29.10 -6.58 -15.71
C PRO A 48 28.90 -6.10 -17.15
N LYS A 49 29.46 -6.85 -18.10
CA LYS A 49 29.32 -6.59 -19.53
C LYS A 49 28.62 -7.77 -20.23
N PRO A 50 27.44 -7.56 -20.84
CA PRO A 50 26.58 -6.37 -20.71
C PRO A 50 26.04 -6.21 -19.27
N ALA A 51 25.53 -5.01 -18.93
CA ALA A 51 24.95 -4.74 -17.61
C ALA A 51 23.52 -5.31 -17.45
N SER A 52 22.92 -5.73 -18.55
CA SER A 52 21.56 -6.27 -18.61
C SER A 52 21.42 -7.28 -19.75
N GLY A 53 20.51 -8.25 -19.61
CA GLY A 53 20.25 -9.24 -20.65
C GLY A 53 19.13 -10.21 -20.30
N ILE A 54 18.68 -10.97 -21.30
CA ILE A 54 17.66 -12.02 -21.16
C ILE A 54 18.25 -13.30 -20.59
N SER A 55 17.40 -14.24 -20.15
CA SER A 55 17.84 -15.62 -19.85
C SER A 55 18.58 -16.25 -21.03
N GLY A 56 19.64 -17.00 -20.73
CA GLY A 56 20.53 -17.62 -21.70
C GLY A 56 21.59 -16.69 -22.32
N ALA A 57 21.54 -15.38 -22.06
CA ALA A 57 22.58 -14.45 -22.49
C ALA A 57 23.90 -14.67 -21.73
N ASP A 58 25.02 -14.32 -22.37
CA ASP A 58 26.32 -14.29 -21.71
C ASP A 58 26.47 -12.98 -20.93
N VAL A 59 27.06 -13.06 -19.74
CA VAL A 59 27.42 -11.91 -18.91
C VAL A 59 28.82 -12.09 -18.35
N VAL A 60 29.66 -11.07 -18.46
CA VAL A 60 31.05 -11.08 -18.00
C VAL A 60 31.22 -10.15 -16.80
N TYR A 61 31.67 -10.71 -15.68
CA TYR A 61 32.04 -9.95 -14.49
C TYR A 61 33.56 -9.79 -14.39
N GLN A 62 33.99 -8.66 -13.84
CA GLN A 62 35.39 -8.41 -13.52
C GLN A 62 35.66 -8.88 -12.08
N ILE A 63 36.63 -9.77 -11.91
CA ILE A 63 36.91 -10.44 -10.64
C ILE A 63 38.32 -11.00 -10.62
N THR A 64 38.99 -10.94 -9.47
CA THR A 64 40.36 -11.46 -9.28
C THR A 64 40.40 -12.61 -8.29
N GLY A 65 41.38 -13.51 -8.44
CA GLY A 65 41.68 -14.57 -7.46
C GLY A 65 40.89 -15.87 -7.63
N LEU A 66 40.14 -16.05 -8.73
CA LEU A 66 39.29 -17.23 -8.94
C LEU A 66 40.03 -18.47 -9.47
N LEU A 67 41.09 -18.32 -10.27
CA LEU A 67 41.73 -19.45 -10.96
C LEU A 67 42.14 -20.63 -10.05
N PRO A 68 42.70 -20.40 -8.83
CA PRO A 68 43.05 -21.50 -7.92
C PRO A 68 41.86 -22.35 -7.49
N TYR A 69 40.63 -21.85 -7.67
CA TYR A 69 39.40 -22.45 -7.17
C TYR A 69 38.44 -22.83 -8.30
N LYS A 70 38.87 -22.81 -9.57
CA LYS A 70 38.01 -22.94 -10.76
C LYS A 70 37.07 -24.15 -10.73
N ASP A 71 37.50 -25.28 -10.15
CA ASP A 71 36.75 -26.54 -10.12
C ASP A 71 35.78 -26.66 -8.92
N LYS A 72 35.75 -25.65 -8.05
CA LYS A 72 34.95 -25.62 -6.80
C LYS A 72 33.90 -24.52 -6.78
N ILE A 73 33.81 -23.72 -7.85
CA ILE A 73 32.96 -22.54 -7.91
C ILE A 73 31.52 -22.95 -8.16
N LYS A 74 30.61 -22.39 -7.36
CA LYS A 74 29.21 -22.22 -7.73
C LYS A 74 28.90 -20.75 -7.89
N CYS A 75 28.23 -20.40 -8.97
CA CYS A 75 27.80 -19.03 -9.26
C CYS A 75 26.29 -18.94 -9.22
N TYR A 76 25.78 -17.83 -8.71
CA TYR A 76 24.36 -17.57 -8.61
C TYR A 76 24.06 -16.16 -9.10
N LEU A 77 23.00 -15.99 -9.88
CA LEU A 77 22.42 -14.69 -10.22
C LEU A 77 21.10 -14.57 -9.47
N ASN A 78 21.04 -13.65 -8.52
CA ASN A 78 19.93 -13.50 -7.58
C ASN A 78 19.46 -14.86 -7.01
N GLU A 79 20.39 -15.60 -6.40
CA GLU A 79 20.18 -16.95 -5.81
C GLU A 79 19.78 -18.06 -6.79
N THR A 80 19.73 -17.79 -8.09
CA THR A 80 19.49 -18.80 -9.13
C THR A 80 20.83 -19.26 -9.71
N GLU A 81 21.11 -20.56 -9.66
CA GLU A 81 22.42 -21.11 -10.08
C GLU A 81 22.68 -20.81 -11.57
N ALA A 82 23.82 -20.18 -11.85
CA ALA A 82 24.23 -19.75 -13.17
C ALA A 82 25.38 -20.62 -13.69
N THR A 83 25.31 -21.02 -14.96
CA THR A 83 26.36 -21.82 -15.59
C THR A 83 27.58 -20.96 -15.86
N VAL A 84 28.75 -21.40 -15.36
CA VAL A 84 30.04 -20.78 -15.68
C VAL A 84 30.53 -21.32 -17.02
N THR A 85 30.81 -20.43 -17.97
CA THR A 85 31.28 -20.83 -19.32
C THR A 85 32.76 -20.51 -19.54
N GLU A 86 33.31 -19.55 -18.80
CA GLU A 86 34.71 -19.14 -18.93
C GLU A 86 35.20 -18.53 -17.62
N ILE A 87 36.43 -18.85 -17.22
CA ILE A 87 37.12 -18.24 -16.08
C ILE A 87 38.51 -17.84 -16.53
N THR A 88 38.89 -16.60 -16.25
CA THR A 88 40.25 -16.09 -16.39
C THR A 88 40.75 -15.52 -15.06
N ASP A 89 41.99 -15.03 -15.02
CA ASP A 89 42.52 -14.31 -13.85
C ASP A 89 41.77 -13.03 -13.50
N LYS A 90 41.05 -12.44 -14.47
CA LYS A 90 40.41 -11.12 -14.34
C LYS A 90 38.90 -11.14 -14.54
N THR A 91 38.36 -12.24 -15.07
CA THR A 91 36.96 -12.31 -15.44
C THR A 91 36.34 -13.67 -15.17
N ILE A 92 35.02 -13.64 -14.98
CA ILE A 92 34.18 -14.83 -15.05
C ILE A 92 33.02 -14.55 -16.00
N LYS A 93 32.78 -15.47 -16.93
CA LYS A 93 31.63 -15.43 -17.85
C LYS A 93 30.59 -16.43 -17.41
N LEU A 94 29.37 -15.95 -17.26
CA LEU A 94 28.21 -16.74 -16.84
C LEU A 94 27.14 -16.71 -17.93
N LYS A 95 26.35 -17.79 -18.00
CA LYS A 95 25.04 -17.79 -18.67
C LYS A 95 23.97 -17.34 -17.67
N VAL A 96 23.15 -16.36 -18.06
CA VAL A 96 21.99 -15.94 -17.26
C VAL A 96 21.02 -17.13 -17.14
N PRO A 97 20.69 -17.59 -15.93
CA PRO A 97 19.83 -18.77 -15.78
C PRO A 97 18.38 -18.51 -16.18
N GLU A 98 17.67 -19.59 -16.51
CA GLU A 98 16.23 -19.54 -16.70
C GLU A 98 15.52 -19.23 -15.37
N GLY A 99 14.46 -18.42 -15.41
CA GLY A 99 13.68 -18.04 -14.23
C GLY A 99 14.36 -17.02 -13.32
N ALA A 100 15.60 -16.59 -13.62
CA ALA A 100 16.32 -15.57 -12.89
C ALA A 100 15.61 -14.20 -12.93
N SER A 101 15.80 -13.41 -11.89
CA SER A 101 15.34 -12.02 -11.78
C SER A 101 16.51 -11.08 -11.54
N SER A 102 16.33 -9.78 -11.78
CA SER A 102 17.37 -8.78 -11.53
C SER A 102 17.92 -8.89 -10.10
N GLY A 103 19.24 -8.82 -9.96
CA GLY A 103 19.89 -8.88 -8.65
C GLY A 103 21.40 -9.06 -8.75
N GLY A 104 22.03 -9.20 -7.58
CA GLY A 104 23.48 -9.40 -7.46
C GLY A 104 23.93 -10.77 -7.92
N VAL A 105 25.19 -10.85 -8.38
CA VAL A 105 25.90 -12.13 -8.53
C VAL A 105 26.53 -12.55 -7.21
N THR A 106 26.50 -13.85 -6.94
CA THR A 106 27.15 -14.44 -5.77
C THR A 106 28.01 -15.63 -6.21
N ILE A 107 29.23 -15.71 -5.68
CA ILE A 107 30.10 -16.88 -5.84
C ILE A 107 30.25 -17.57 -4.49
N VAL A 108 30.12 -18.90 -4.49
CA VAL A 108 30.32 -19.75 -3.32
C VAL A 108 31.45 -20.73 -3.59
N ILE A 109 32.48 -20.72 -2.73
CA ILE A 109 33.63 -21.63 -2.79
C ILE A 109 33.94 -22.11 -1.37
N ASP A 110 33.93 -23.42 -1.16
CA ASP A 110 34.23 -24.06 0.14
C ASP A 110 33.45 -23.42 1.33
N GLY A 111 32.22 -22.95 1.07
CA GLY A 111 31.34 -22.29 2.05
C GLY A 111 31.58 -20.80 2.29
N GLN A 112 32.56 -20.17 1.63
CA GLN A 112 32.75 -18.72 1.62
C GLN A 112 31.94 -18.08 0.49
N ILE A 113 31.35 -16.91 0.78
CA ILE A 113 30.44 -16.20 -0.13
C ILE A 113 31.05 -14.87 -0.56
N PHE A 114 31.08 -14.62 -1.88
CA PHE A 114 31.59 -13.38 -2.47
C PHE A 114 30.46 -12.70 -3.26
N PHE A 115 30.13 -11.47 -2.89
CA PHE A 115 29.09 -10.67 -3.53
C PHE A 115 29.69 -9.79 -4.63
N GLY A 116 29.06 -9.80 -5.79
CA GLY A 116 29.44 -8.96 -6.93
C GLY A 116 28.37 -7.93 -7.29
N PRO A 117 28.62 -7.16 -8.35
CA PRO A 117 27.71 -6.12 -8.82
C PRO A 117 26.37 -6.69 -9.32
N GLU A 118 25.37 -5.83 -9.41
CA GLU A 118 24.04 -6.18 -9.92
C GLU A 118 24.03 -6.41 -11.44
N PHE A 119 23.16 -7.32 -11.87
CA PHE A 119 22.77 -7.51 -13.26
C PHE A 119 21.26 -7.39 -13.41
N THR A 120 20.82 -6.61 -14.40
CA THR A 120 19.40 -6.45 -14.71
C THR A 120 18.94 -7.55 -15.68
N VAL A 121 18.01 -8.39 -15.24
CA VAL A 121 17.39 -9.38 -16.13
C VAL A 121 16.29 -8.69 -16.93
N THR A 122 16.42 -8.69 -18.25
CA THR A 122 15.41 -8.10 -19.13
C THR A 122 14.35 -9.11 -19.49
N GLY A 123 13.13 -8.62 -19.66
CA GLY A 123 11.97 -9.44 -20.01
C GLY A 123 10.77 -8.60 -20.40
N LYS A 124 9.60 -9.21 -20.32
CA LYS A 124 8.33 -8.59 -20.68
C LYS A 124 7.86 -7.57 -19.64
N ALA A 125 8.26 -7.70 -18.38
CA ALA A 125 7.97 -6.71 -17.35
C ALA A 125 9.16 -5.76 -17.12
N GLY A 126 8.90 -4.47 -16.93
CA GLY A 126 9.95 -3.54 -16.52
C GLY A 126 9.43 -2.14 -16.19
N ILE A 127 10.16 -1.42 -15.33
CA ILE A 127 9.83 -0.03 -14.99
C ILE A 127 9.79 0.80 -16.28
N ASP A 128 8.74 1.60 -16.42
CA ASP A 128 8.58 2.51 -17.54
C ASP A 128 9.55 3.72 -17.42
N PRO A 129 10.56 3.86 -18.28
CA PRO A 129 11.48 4.99 -18.23
C PRO A 129 10.82 6.32 -18.63
N THR A 130 9.62 6.28 -19.22
CA THR A 130 8.88 7.49 -19.63
C THR A 130 7.96 8.02 -18.52
N PHE A 131 7.87 7.34 -17.38
CA PHE A 131 7.15 7.83 -16.22
C PHE A 131 8.01 8.87 -15.49
N LYS A 132 7.49 10.08 -15.34
CA LYS A 132 8.24 11.26 -14.89
C LYS A 132 8.39 11.37 -13.38
N THR A 133 7.72 10.52 -12.60
CA THR A 133 7.88 10.52 -11.14
C THR A 133 9.27 9.99 -10.77
N VAL A 134 10.00 10.75 -9.97
CA VAL A 134 11.37 10.43 -9.53
C VAL A 134 11.41 10.19 -8.02
N ILE A 135 10.80 11.09 -7.24
CA ILE A 135 10.78 11.05 -5.77
C ILE A 135 9.46 10.50 -5.23
N GLY A 136 8.35 10.81 -5.90
CA GLY A 136 6.99 10.45 -5.49
C GLY A 136 6.54 11.15 -4.20
N THR A 137 5.78 10.45 -3.36
CA THR A 137 5.23 11.00 -2.10
C THR A 137 6.12 10.70 -0.90
N ASN A 138 6.01 11.52 0.16
CA ASN A 138 6.65 11.25 1.45
C ASN A 138 5.85 10.33 2.40
N GLY A 139 4.76 9.73 1.90
CA GLY A 139 3.89 8.84 2.65
C GLY A 139 2.98 8.04 1.72
N ILE A 140 2.20 7.11 2.29
CA ILE A 140 1.41 6.14 1.53
C ILE A 140 0.38 6.81 0.61
N ILE A 141 0.25 6.30 -0.61
CA ILE A 141 -0.88 6.58 -1.49
C ILE A 141 -1.89 5.44 -1.33
N ASN A 142 -3.11 5.76 -0.89
CA ASN A 142 -4.16 4.79 -0.58
C ASN A 142 -5.03 4.44 -1.79
N GLN A 143 -5.21 5.37 -2.74
CA GLN A 143 -6.05 5.15 -3.93
C GLN A 143 -5.56 5.98 -5.12
N ILE A 144 -5.71 5.41 -6.32
CA ILE A 144 -5.66 6.12 -7.61
C ILE A 144 -7.09 6.34 -8.09
N MET A 145 -7.50 7.59 -8.30
CA MET A 145 -8.73 7.91 -9.01
C MET A 145 -8.39 8.44 -10.41
N PRO A 146 -8.50 7.61 -11.46
CA PRO A 146 -8.28 8.06 -12.82
C PRO A 146 -9.38 9.01 -13.28
N LEU A 147 -9.01 10.00 -14.07
CA LEU A 147 -9.91 10.95 -14.71
C LEU A 147 -10.05 10.62 -16.20
N ASN A 148 -11.14 11.05 -16.82
CA ASN A 148 -11.45 10.74 -18.23
C ASN A 148 -10.38 11.21 -19.23
N ASN A 149 -9.56 12.19 -18.86
CA ASN A 149 -8.45 12.69 -19.69
C ASN A 149 -7.12 11.95 -19.42
N GLY A 150 -7.14 10.87 -18.64
CA GLY A 150 -5.96 10.09 -18.26
C GLY A 150 -5.17 10.66 -17.07
N ASN A 151 -5.48 11.88 -16.60
CA ASN A 151 -4.89 12.40 -15.38
C ASN A 151 -5.32 11.55 -14.17
N MET A 152 -4.54 11.60 -13.10
CA MET A 152 -4.82 10.81 -11.90
C MET A 152 -4.93 11.74 -10.69
N MET A 153 -5.99 11.57 -9.89
CA MET A 153 -5.98 12.06 -8.52
C MET A 153 -5.41 10.96 -7.63
N LEU A 154 -4.30 11.25 -6.95
CA LEU A 154 -3.69 10.37 -5.97
C LEU A 154 -4.10 10.87 -4.58
N ILE A 155 -4.65 9.99 -3.75
CA ILE A 155 -5.01 10.34 -2.37
C ILE A 155 -4.35 9.40 -1.37
N GLY A 156 -4.06 9.90 -0.17
CA GLY A 156 -3.35 9.11 0.82
C GLY A 156 -3.01 9.86 2.11
N SER A 157 -1.92 9.41 2.75
CA SER A 157 -1.35 9.97 3.96
C SER A 157 0.03 10.55 3.65
N PHE A 158 0.07 11.65 2.92
CA PHE A 158 1.30 12.34 2.52
C PHE A 158 1.11 13.86 2.57
N THR A 159 2.22 14.60 2.65
CA THR A 159 2.23 16.08 2.69
C THR A 159 3.09 16.69 1.60
N ASP A 160 3.62 15.85 0.71
CA ASP A 160 4.44 16.27 -0.41
C ASP A 160 4.36 15.25 -1.55
N TYR A 161 4.61 15.74 -2.77
CA TYR A 161 4.79 14.98 -3.98
C TYR A 161 5.89 15.67 -4.80
N GLU A 162 6.95 14.95 -5.18
CA GLU A 162 8.07 15.49 -5.95
C GLU A 162 8.74 16.73 -5.33
N LYS A 163 8.76 16.81 -3.99
CA LYS A 163 9.28 17.98 -3.24
C LYS A 163 8.67 19.32 -3.71
N SER A 164 7.41 19.28 -4.15
CA SER A 164 6.71 20.42 -4.74
C SER A 164 5.91 21.23 -3.73
N THR A 165 5.76 20.74 -2.49
CA THR A 165 5.00 21.45 -1.45
C THR A 165 5.63 22.80 -1.09
N SER A 166 4.80 23.83 -0.92
CA SER A 166 5.24 25.15 -0.46
C SER A 166 4.13 25.86 0.32
N LYS A 167 4.44 27.00 0.95
CA LYS A 167 3.40 27.81 1.62
C LYS A 167 2.28 28.27 0.68
N LYS A 168 2.59 28.48 -0.62
CA LYS A 168 1.61 28.94 -1.64
C LYS A 168 0.86 27.78 -2.29
N VAL A 169 1.52 26.63 -2.42
CA VAL A 169 0.97 25.40 -3.02
C VAL A 169 1.18 24.25 -2.03
N PRO A 170 0.43 24.24 -0.92
CA PRO A 170 0.54 23.15 0.05
C PRO A 170 -0.06 21.87 -0.54
N ILE A 171 0.56 20.74 -0.22
CA ILE A 171 0.05 19.40 -0.56
C ILE A 171 -0.29 18.70 0.76
N SER A 172 -1.50 18.14 0.86
CA SER A 172 -1.90 17.35 2.03
C SER A 172 -2.97 16.34 1.67
N GLY A 173 -2.54 15.08 1.57
CA GLY A 173 -3.37 13.90 1.34
C GLY A 173 -3.95 13.75 -0.07
N ILE A 174 -3.73 14.72 -0.96
CA ILE A 174 -4.28 14.73 -2.32
C ILE A 174 -3.37 15.48 -3.29
N VAL A 175 -3.18 14.91 -4.49
CA VAL A 175 -2.45 15.56 -5.60
C VAL A 175 -3.07 15.17 -6.95
N LEU A 176 -3.00 16.07 -7.93
CA LEU A 176 -3.36 15.80 -9.32
C LEU A 176 -2.08 15.60 -10.15
N THR A 177 -2.04 14.55 -10.96
CA THR A 177 -0.93 14.27 -11.87
C THR A 177 -1.40 14.05 -13.30
N SER A 178 -0.52 14.29 -14.25
CA SER A 178 -0.69 13.87 -15.65
C SER A 178 -0.58 12.34 -15.78
N PRO A 179 -0.94 11.74 -16.94
CA PRO A 179 -0.86 10.29 -17.13
C PRO A 179 0.57 9.74 -16.99
N ASP A 180 1.59 10.57 -17.23
CA ASP A 180 3.00 10.26 -17.05
C ASP A 180 3.55 10.59 -15.65
N GLY A 181 2.68 10.92 -14.68
CA GLY A 181 3.08 11.11 -13.29
C GLY A 181 3.76 12.45 -13.00
N GLN A 182 3.56 13.46 -13.85
CA GLN A 182 4.01 14.82 -13.57
C GLN A 182 2.99 15.54 -12.68
N TYR A 183 3.46 16.27 -11.67
CA TYR A 183 2.60 17.07 -10.82
C TYR A 183 1.89 18.18 -11.61
N ILE A 184 0.56 18.33 -11.41
CA ILE A 184 -0.26 19.39 -11.99
C ILE A 184 -0.80 20.30 -10.86
N PRO A 185 -0.27 21.52 -10.68
CA PRO A 185 -0.68 22.44 -9.60
C PRO A 185 -1.94 23.27 -9.94
N THR A 186 -2.88 22.73 -10.71
CA THR A 186 -4.09 23.47 -11.14
C THR A 186 -5.31 23.19 -10.26
N ALA A 187 -5.30 22.12 -9.47
CA ALA A 187 -6.42 21.76 -8.61
C ALA A 187 -6.49 22.65 -7.37
N ALA A 188 -7.70 23.10 -7.03
CA ALA A 188 -7.96 24.08 -5.98
C ALA A 188 -8.11 23.46 -4.58
N PHE A 189 -7.29 22.46 -4.23
CA PHE A 189 -7.38 21.74 -2.95
C PHE A 189 -7.09 22.63 -1.72
N GLY A 190 -6.48 23.80 -1.93
CA GLY A 190 -6.04 24.69 -0.85
C GLY A 190 -5.08 23.96 0.09
N ALA A 191 -5.25 24.09 1.40
CA ALA A 191 -4.41 23.37 2.37
C ALA A 191 -4.64 21.84 2.44
N GLY A 192 -5.53 21.28 1.61
CA GLY A 192 -5.84 19.85 1.58
C GLY A 192 -6.47 19.35 2.88
N ALA A 193 -6.36 18.05 3.14
CA ALA A 193 -6.93 17.42 4.33
C ALA A 193 -6.05 17.64 5.57
N GLY A 194 -6.64 17.95 6.72
CA GLY A 194 -5.98 17.91 8.03
C GLY A 194 -6.01 16.48 8.60
N GLY A 195 -5.39 15.55 7.89
CA GLY A 195 -5.41 14.12 8.19
C GLY A 195 -5.19 13.27 6.94
N SER A 196 -5.50 11.98 7.04
CA SER A 196 -5.31 11.01 5.95
C SER A 196 -6.58 10.85 5.11
N LEU A 197 -6.42 10.72 3.79
CA LEU A 197 -7.49 10.33 2.88
C LEU A 197 -7.32 8.86 2.48
N THR A 198 -8.40 8.09 2.49
CA THR A 198 -8.41 6.66 2.16
C THR A 198 -9.24 6.34 0.93
N SER A 199 -10.28 7.13 0.66
CA SER A 199 -11.18 6.89 -0.45
C SER A 199 -11.72 8.18 -1.06
N MET A 200 -11.84 8.18 -2.38
CA MET A 200 -12.46 9.21 -3.19
C MET A 200 -13.31 8.57 -4.28
N VAL A 201 -14.47 9.17 -4.53
CA VAL A 201 -15.35 8.80 -5.63
C VAL A 201 -15.88 10.06 -6.32
N LYS A 202 -15.98 10.01 -7.64
CA LYS A 202 -16.64 11.04 -8.43
C LYS A 202 -18.15 10.86 -8.38
N LEU A 203 -18.87 11.95 -8.13
CA LEU A 203 -20.32 12.02 -8.13
C LEU A 203 -20.83 12.30 -9.56
N THR A 204 -22.10 11.98 -9.81
CA THR A 204 -22.75 12.15 -11.12
C THR A 204 -22.74 13.60 -11.63
N ASN A 205 -22.74 14.58 -10.72
CA ASN A 205 -22.64 16.00 -11.04
C ASN A 205 -21.20 16.51 -11.23
N GLY A 206 -20.20 15.62 -11.22
CA GLY A 206 -18.78 15.96 -11.40
C GLY A 206 -18.05 16.42 -10.14
N GLN A 207 -18.74 16.59 -9.01
CA GLN A 207 -18.11 16.78 -7.70
C GLN A 207 -17.44 15.49 -7.22
N TYR A 208 -16.67 15.57 -6.14
CA TYR A 208 -16.00 14.41 -5.53
C TYR A 208 -16.42 14.28 -4.07
N MET A 209 -16.68 13.05 -3.64
CA MET A 209 -16.78 12.73 -2.21
C MET A 209 -15.44 12.17 -1.75
N VAL A 210 -14.92 12.67 -0.63
CA VAL A 210 -13.65 12.22 -0.04
C VAL A 210 -13.88 11.72 1.38
N GLY A 211 -13.27 10.59 1.72
CA GLY A 211 -13.33 9.95 3.03
C GLY A 211 -11.94 9.56 3.53
N GLY A 212 -11.79 9.50 4.85
CA GLY A 212 -10.56 9.04 5.49
C GLY A 212 -10.57 9.22 7.01
N ALA A 213 -9.42 9.57 7.56
CA ALA A 213 -9.22 9.92 8.96
C ALA A 213 -8.73 11.38 9.03
N PHE A 214 -9.65 12.34 9.01
CA PHE A 214 -9.36 13.77 8.96
C PHE A 214 -10.47 14.61 9.59
N SER A 215 -10.10 15.77 10.14
CA SER A 215 -11.02 16.66 10.87
C SER A 215 -11.20 18.03 10.22
N THR A 216 -10.43 18.31 9.16
CA THR A 216 -10.53 19.55 8.40
C THR A 216 -10.20 19.32 6.93
N PHE A 217 -10.72 20.16 6.05
CA PHE A 217 -10.27 20.26 4.67
C PHE A 217 -10.11 21.73 4.31
N ASN A 218 -8.99 22.10 3.68
CA ASN A 218 -8.60 23.48 3.44
C ASN A 218 -8.71 24.35 4.72
N LYS A 219 -8.25 23.80 5.86
CA LYS A 219 -8.35 24.39 7.22
C LYS A 219 -9.78 24.62 7.74
N ARG A 220 -10.82 24.27 6.98
CA ARG A 220 -12.21 24.38 7.44
C ARG A 220 -12.47 23.31 8.51
N LYS A 221 -12.91 23.75 9.68
CA LYS A 221 -13.32 22.89 10.81
C LYS A 221 -14.73 22.33 10.59
N SER A 222 -15.22 21.55 11.56
CA SER A 222 -16.57 20.95 11.52
C SER A 222 -16.77 19.98 10.35
N ILE A 223 -15.69 19.28 10.00
CA ILE A 223 -15.68 18.17 9.06
C ILE A 223 -15.25 16.93 9.85
N GLY A 224 -16.01 15.85 9.77
CA GLY A 224 -15.67 14.60 10.45
C GLY A 224 -15.50 13.47 9.47
N ASN A 225 -14.26 13.24 9.01
CA ASN A 225 -13.83 12.07 8.24
C ASN A 225 -14.46 11.88 6.85
N ILE A 226 -15.39 12.74 6.44
CA ILE A 226 -15.99 12.75 5.10
C ILE A 226 -16.38 14.19 4.70
N THR A 227 -16.17 14.57 3.44
CA THR A 227 -16.63 15.85 2.89
C THR A 227 -16.72 15.83 1.37
N ARG A 228 -17.35 16.85 0.77
CA ARG A 228 -17.51 17.00 -0.67
C ARG A 228 -16.60 18.10 -1.23
N LEU A 229 -16.00 17.83 -2.38
CA LEU A 229 -15.20 18.77 -3.16
C LEU A 229 -15.91 19.09 -4.47
N ASN A 230 -15.77 20.33 -4.94
CA ASN A 230 -16.18 20.73 -6.28
C ASN A 230 -15.33 20.05 -7.36
N ALA A 231 -15.77 20.10 -8.61
CA ALA A 231 -15.07 19.49 -9.74
C ALA A 231 -13.63 20.02 -9.93
N ASN A 232 -13.35 21.25 -9.48
CA ASN A 232 -12.00 21.85 -9.50
C ASN A 232 -11.14 21.48 -8.27
N GLY A 233 -11.65 20.67 -7.34
CA GLY A 233 -10.98 20.25 -6.12
C GLY A 233 -11.16 21.17 -4.91
N SER A 234 -11.79 22.35 -5.07
CA SER A 234 -12.10 23.23 -3.93
C SER A 234 -13.12 22.59 -2.99
N LEU A 235 -13.01 22.87 -1.70
CA LEU A 235 -14.02 22.45 -0.71
C LEU A 235 -15.39 23.02 -1.10
N ASP A 236 -16.38 22.15 -1.25
CA ASP A 236 -17.76 22.58 -1.45
C ASP A 236 -18.28 23.22 -0.16
N SER A 237 -18.48 24.54 -0.19
CA SER A 237 -18.79 25.36 0.97
C SER A 237 -20.08 26.14 0.75
N THR A 238 -20.80 26.39 1.84
CA THR A 238 -21.99 27.24 1.86
C THR A 238 -21.95 28.20 3.05
N ILE A 239 -22.82 29.21 3.04
CA ILE A 239 -23.02 30.13 4.15
C ILE A 239 -24.31 29.73 4.86
N VAL A 240 -24.25 29.66 6.19
CA VAL A 240 -25.40 29.33 7.05
C VAL A 240 -25.59 30.40 8.11
N GLU A 241 -26.83 30.58 8.55
CA GLU A 241 -27.14 31.41 9.71
C GLU A 241 -26.78 30.69 11.01
N VAL A 242 -26.27 31.46 11.98
CA VAL A 242 -25.87 30.99 13.31
C VAL A 242 -26.27 32.02 14.37
N VAL A 243 -26.38 31.56 15.62
CA VAL A 243 -26.66 32.41 16.78
C VAL A 243 -25.53 33.40 16.99
N ASN A 244 -25.86 34.70 16.93
CA ASN A 244 -24.91 35.78 17.18
C ASN A 244 -24.94 36.21 18.66
N LEU A 245 -23.92 35.85 19.42
CA LEU A 245 -23.74 36.29 20.81
C LEU A 245 -23.13 37.69 20.94
N THR A 246 -22.79 38.32 19.81
CA THR A 246 -22.13 39.63 19.71
C THR A 246 -22.94 40.54 18.78
N PRO A 247 -24.10 41.06 19.21
CA PRO A 247 -25.05 41.75 18.33
C PRO A 247 -24.46 42.99 17.62
N LEU A 248 -23.44 43.62 18.21
CA LEU A 248 -22.69 44.73 17.60
C LEU A 248 -21.79 44.31 16.42
N GLN A 249 -21.67 43.01 16.16
CA GLN A 249 -20.95 42.44 15.03
C GLN A 249 -21.91 41.62 14.16
N PRO A 250 -22.74 42.25 13.29
CA PRO A 250 -23.76 41.55 12.53
C PRO A 250 -23.23 40.41 11.63
N LYS A 251 -21.97 40.52 11.18
CA LYS A 251 -21.28 39.46 10.40
C LYS A 251 -21.15 38.15 11.18
N ASN A 252 -21.25 38.17 12.51
CA ASN A 252 -21.19 36.96 13.33
C ASN A 252 -22.49 36.15 13.31
N SER A 253 -23.54 36.64 12.65
CA SER A 253 -24.79 35.91 12.42
C SER A 253 -24.69 34.88 11.28
N PHE A 254 -23.56 34.85 10.58
CA PHE A 254 -23.31 33.92 9.48
C PHE A 254 -21.99 33.19 9.67
N ASP A 255 -21.95 31.93 9.24
CA ASP A 255 -20.73 31.15 9.17
C ASP A 255 -20.58 30.50 7.79
N THR A 256 -19.34 30.34 7.34
CA THR A 256 -19.04 29.56 6.14
C THR A 256 -18.64 28.16 6.55
N VAL A 257 -19.38 27.16 6.08
CA VAL A 257 -19.24 25.75 6.47
C VAL A 257 -19.09 24.87 5.24
N ALA A 258 -18.80 23.58 5.42
CA ALA A 258 -18.90 22.63 4.32
C ALA A 258 -20.38 22.47 3.92
N ALA A 259 -20.68 22.42 2.62
CA ALA A 259 -22.05 22.24 2.14
C ALA A 259 -22.59 20.83 2.40
N PHE A 260 -21.70 19.84 2.55
CA PHE A 260 -22.05 18.49 2.97
C PHE A 260 -22.15 18.43 4.50
N ASN A 261 -23.38 18.45 5.04
CA ASN A 261 -23.66 18.42 6.47
C ASN A 261 -23.83 16.99 6.98
N GLY A 262 -22.77 16.20 6.89
CA GLY A 262 -22.72 14.84 7.42
C GLY A 262 -21.30 14.51 7.85
N ALA A 263 -21.16 13.88 9.00
CA ALA A 263 -19.86 13.60 9.59
C ALA A 263 -19.87 12.29 10.39
N LEU A 264 -18.69 11.74 10.63
CA LEU A 264 -18.50 10.42 11.22
C LEU A 264 -17.52 10.47 12.39
N MET A 265 -17.84 9.75 13.46
CA MET A 265 -16.93 9.48 14.57
C MET A 265 -16.16 8.19 14.30
N GLY A 266 -14.98 8.35 13.72
CA GLY A 266 -14.08 7.26 13.33
C GLY A 266 -13.78 7.27 11.84
N GLN A 267 -12.80 6.47 11.45
CA GLN A 267 -12.25 6.52 10.09
C GLN A 267 -13.18 5.95 9.04
N VAL A 268 -13.17 6.56 7.86
CA VAL A 268 -13.75 5.99 6.65
C VAL A 268 -12.70 5.15 5.93
N SER A 269 -13.07 3.97 5.47
CA SER A 269 -12.20 3.09 4.67
C SER A 269 -12.55 3.17 3.18
N LYS A 270 -13.85 3.19 2.84
CA LYS A 270 -14.35 3.28 1.46
C LYS A 270 -15.57 4.19 1.36
N VAL A 271 -15.64 4.92 0.25
CA VAL A 271 -16.79 5.71 -0.16
C VAL A 271 -17.21 5.27 -1.55
N PHE A 272 -18.51 5.01 -1.72
CA PHE A 272 -19.11 4.71 -3.01
C PHE A 272 -20.24 5.69 -3.31
N SER A 273 -20.55 5.87 -4.60
CA SER A 273 -21.72 6.64 -5.04
C SER A 273 -22.65 5.75 -5.84
N TYR A 274 -23.93 5.73 -5.45
CA TYR A 274 -24.97 4.98 -6.14
C TYR A 274 -26.30 5.73 -6.05
N ASN A 275 -26.98 5.92 -7.18
CA ASN A 275 -28.26 6.63 -7.29
C ASN A 275 -28.29 7.97 -6.52
N ASN A 276 -27.27 8.81 -6.72
CA ASN A 276 -27.10 10.13 -6.08
C ASN A 276 -26.97 10.10 -4.54
N LYS A 277 -26.74 8.92 -3.96
CA LYS A 277 -26.41 8.73 -2.55
C LYS A 277 -24.98 8.27 -2.38
N VAL A 278 -24.49 8.39 -1.16
CA VAL A 278 -23.12 8.02 -0.79
C VAL A 278 -23.16 6.88 0.21
N ILE A 279 -22.58 5.74 -0.13
CA ILE A 279 -22.44 4.60 0.77
C ILE A 279 -21.05 4.67 1.39
N VAL A 280 -20.96 4.52 2.71
CA VAL A 280 -19.72 4.67 3.46
C VAL A 280 -19.46 3.41 4.28
N VAL A 281 -18.24 2.88 4.15
CA VAL A 281 -17.73 1.73 4.91
C VAL A 281 -16.53 2.19 5.72
N GLY A 282 -16.43 1.81 7.00
CA GLY A 282 -15.30 2.22 7.82
C GLY A 282 -15.31 1.69 9.26
N GLY A 283 -14.40 2.24 10.06
CA GLY A 283 -14.28 1.98 11.49
C GLY A 283 -14.94 3.06 12.34
N PHE A 284 -16.06 3.61 11.88
CA PHE A 284 -16.83 4.62 12.61
C PHE A 284 -17.94 3.98 13.46
N ASN A 285 -18.30 4.64 14.56
CA ASN A 285 -19.33 4.18 15.50
C ASN A 285 -20.56 5.09 15.56
N SER A 286 -20.46 6.30 15.03
CA SER A 286 -21.54 7.29 15.06
C SER A 286 -21.51 8.17 13.82
N TYR A 287 -22.70 8.48 13.32
CA TYR A 287 -22.98 9.59 12.43
C TYR A 287 -23.31 10.83 13.24
N TYR A 288 -22.94 12.01 12.74
CA TYR A 288 -23.48 13.26 13.24
C TYR A 288 -23.65 14.34 12.18
N GLU A 289 -24.58 15.24 12.44
CA GLU A 289 -24.84 16.45 11.67
C GLU A 289 -24.74 17.69 12.56
N HIS A 290 -24.60 18.86 11.93
CA HIS A 290 -24.57 20.14 12.63
C HIS A 290 -25.95 20.83 12.54
N PHE A 291 -26.47 21.29 13.68
CA PHE A 291 -27.65 22.16 13.77
C PHE A 291 -27.20 23.63 13.80
N TYR A 292 -26.98 24.20 12.62
CA TYR A 292 -26.38 25.54 12.50
C TYR A 292 -27.26 26.64 13.09
N GLU A 293 -28.59 26.51 12.98
CA GLU A 293 -29.57 27.45 13.53
C GLU A 293 -29.53 27.53 15.07
N ARG A 294 -28.91 26.54 15.72
CA ARG A 294 -28.68 26.47 17.19
C ARG A 294 -27.21 26.65 17.56
N SER A 295 -26.34 26.76 16.57
CA SER A 295 -24.89 26.87 16.75
C SER A 295 -24.46 28.33 16.80
N THR A 296 -23.29 28.61 17.35
CA THR A 296 -22.56 29.87 17.12
C THR A 296 -21.48 29.65 16.07
N ARG A 297 -20.74 30.70 15.70
CA ARG A 297 -19.55 30.55 14.84
C ARG A 297 -18.51 29.63 15.47
N ASP A 298 -18.26 29.76 16.76
CA ASP A 298 -17.19 29.05 17.44
C ASP A 298 -17.60 27.71 18.05
N THR A 299 -18.90 27.51 18.33
CA THR A 299 -19.42 26.29 18.97
C THR A 299 -20.56 25.71 18.14
N LYS A 300 -20.43 24.45 17.71
CA LYS A 300 -21.47 23.75 16.95
C LYS A 300 -22.29 22.84 17.82
N VAL A 301 -23.60 22.90 17.66
CA VAL A 301 -24.55 21.93 18.21
C VAL A 301 -24.63 20.75 17.26
N LEU A 302 -24.44 19.54 17.79
CA LEU A 302 -24.35 18.31 17.01
C LEU A 302 -25.52 17.36 17.35
N GLY A 303 -26.04 16.69 16.32
CA GLY A 303 -26.98 15.58 16.47
C GLY A 303 -26.28 14.26 16.21
N PHE A 304 -26.24 13.35 17.19
CA PHE A 304 -25.59 12.05 17.04
C PHE A 304 -26.61 10.93 16.81
N ILE A 305 -26.29 10.05 15.86
CA ILE A 305 -26.99 8.78 15.65
C ILE A 305 -25.93 7.69 15.62
N ARG A 306 -26.10 6.66 16.46
CA ARG A 306 -25.18 5.51 16.48
C ARG A 306 -25.33 4.72 15.17
N MET A 307 -24.28 4.77 14.36
CA MET A 307 -24.19 4.05 13.09
C MET A 307 -22.82 3.38 13.02
N GLU A 308 -22.81 2.06 12.98
CA GLU A 308 -21.59 1.27 13.12
C GLU A 308 -21.15 0.72 11.75
N SER A 309 -19.96 1.13 11.32
CA SER A 309 -19.18 0.61 10.18
C SER A 309 -19.77 0.69 8.76
N LEU A 310 -21.08 0.82 8.60
CA LEU A 310 -21.76 0.89 7.31
C LEU A 310 -22.97 1.83 7.40
N LEU A 311 -23.07 2.79 6.48
CA LEU A 311 -24.24 3.65 6.33
C LEU A 311 -24.37 4.18 4.90
N ARG A 312 -25.48 4.85 4.63
CA ARG A 312 -25.68 5.65 3.44
C ARG A 312 -26.09 7.07 3.82
N MET A 313 -25.63 8.05 3.06
CA MET A 313 -25.98 9.46 3.21
C MET A 313 -26.60 9.99 1.91
N GLU A 314 -27.48 10.96 2.05
CA GLU A 314 -27.95 11.79 0.95
C GLU A 314 -26.81 12.68 0.44
N ALA A 315 -26.96 13.22 -0.77
CA ALA A 315 -25.98 14.15 -1.33
C ALA A 315 -25.74 15.37 -0.43
N SER A 316 -26.71 15.79 0.39
CA SER A 316 -26.55 16.90 1.35
C SER A 316 -25.79 16.52 2.62
N GLY A 317 -25.54 15.23 2.88
CA GLY A 317 -24.92 14.73 4.11
C GLY A 317 -25.90 14.20 5.15
N GLY A 318 -27.22 14.34 4.93
CA GLY A 318 -28.24 13.75 5.78
C GLY A 318 -28.18 12.21 5.80
N LEU A 319 -28.40 11.59 6.95
CA LEU A 319 -28.43 10.14 7.09
C LEU A 319 -29.61 9.52 6.32
N ASP A 320 -29.35 8.50 5.49
CA ASP A 320 -30.40 7.69 4.89
C ASP A 320 -30.83 6.57 5.86
N SER A 321 -31.91 6.82 6.60
CA SER A 321 -32.50 5.87 7.56
C SER A 321 -33.18 4.64 6.94
N THR A 322 -33.09 4.45 5.62
CA THR A 322 -33.52 3.22 4.93
C THR A 322 -32.40 2.20 4.74
N TYR A 323 -31.16 2.56 5.09
CA TYR A 323 -29.98 1.73 4.82
C TYR A 323 -29.22 1.37 6.10
N ASN A 324 -29.10 0.07 6.40
CA ASN A 324 -28.47 -0.46 7.62
C ASN A 324 -28.97 0.25 8.91
N TYR A 325 -30.26 0.60 8.99
CA TYR A 325 -30.85 1.33 10.10
C TYR A 325 -32.05 0.61 10.70
N ASN A 326 -32.02 0.40 12.02
CA ASN A 326 -33.10 -0.18 12.79
C ASN A 326 -33.97 0.92 13.40
N LYS A 327 -35.20 1.06 12.87
CA LYS A 327 -36.17 2.06 13.32
C LYS A 327 -36.61 1.90 14.78
N ALA A 328 -36.60 0.68 15.32
CA ALA A 328 -37.02 0.42 16.69
C ALA A 328 -35.98 0.92 17.70
N THR A 329 -34.69 0.72 17.41
CA THR A 329 -33.57 1.16 18.27
C THR A 329 -33.03 2.54 17.91
N LYS A 330 -33.48 3.11 16.79
CA LYS A 330 -33.01 4.37 16.22
C LYS A 330 -31.49 4.41 15.98
N SER A 331 -30.92 3.28 15.60
CA SER A 331 -29.47 3.07 15.39
C SER A 331 -29.22 2.14 14.21
N SER A 332 -27.96 1.88 13.87
CA SER A 332 -27.66 0.78 12.93
C SER A 332 -28.11 -0.58 13.46
N TYR A 333 -28.21 -1.57 12.57
CA TYR A 333 -28.21 -2.99 12.98
C TYR A 333 -26.90 -3.35 13.70
N GLU A 334 -26.87 -4.57 14.27
CA GLU A 334 -25.73 -5.05 15.04
C GLU A 334 -24.42 -4.94 14.25
N ARG A 335 -23.43 -4.30 14.88
CA ARG A 335 -22.09 -4.08 14.32
C ARG A 335 -21.37 -5.40 14.00
N PRO A 336 -20.37 -5.38 13.11
CA PRO A 336 -19.47 -6.52 13.00
C PRO A 336 -18.69 -6.75 14.31
N ASN A 337 -18.31 -8.01 14.56
CA ASN A 337 -17.44 -8.38 15.69
C ASN A 337 -15.94 -8.29 15.37
N GLY A 338 -15.60 -7.58 14.29
CA GLY A 338 -14.26 -7.29 13.81
C GLY A 338 -14.29 -6.08 12.87
N PHE A 339 -13.20 -5.80 12.17
CA PHE A 339 -13.12 -4.64 11.28
C PHE A 339 -13.41 -5.02 9.83
N PHE A 340 -14.03 -4.10 9.09
CA PHE A 340 -13.97 -4.10 7.63
C PHE A 340 -12.64 -3.51 7.19
N TYR A 341 -11.85 -4.29 6.45
CA TYR A 341 -10.56 -3.84 5.90
C TYR A 341 -10.71 -3.28 4.50
N ASP A 342 -11.61 -3.85 3.70
CA ASP A 342 -11.83 -3.41 2.33
C ASP A 342 -13.28 -3.67 1.90
N ALA A 343 -13.69 -3.02 0.82
CA ALA A 343 -15.01 -3.20 0.24
C ALA A 343 -15.00 -2.89 -1.25
N ILE A 344 -15.96 -3.47 -1.96
CA ILE A 344 -16.23 -3.14 -3.36
C ILE A 344 -17.73 -3.06 -3.60
N MET A 345 -18.14 -2.18 -4.50
CA MET A 345 -19.53 -2.03 -4.91
C MET A 345 -19.75 -2.71 -6.27
N GLN A 346 -20.81 -3.50 -6.37
CA GLN A 346 -21.29 -4.09 -7.62
C GLN A 346 -22.07 -3.04 -8.44
N SER A 347 -22.27 -3.28 -9.73
CA SER A 347 -23.00 -2.35 -10.61
C SER A 347 -24.46 -2.14 -10.23
N ASP A 348 -25.07 -3.10 -9.52
CA ASP A 348 -26.43 -3.02 -8.99
C ASP A 348 -26.54 -2.26 -7.65
N GLY A 349 -25.44 -1.71 -7.14
CA GLY A 349 -25.39 -0.93 -5.90
C GLY A 349 -25.12 -1.75 -4.64
N LYS A 350 -25.11 -3.09 -4.73
CA LYS A 350 -24.76 -3.97 -3.61
C LYS A 350 -23.30 -3.81 -3.24
N VAL A 351 -22.98 -3.95 -1.96
CA VAL A 351 -21.61 -3.80 -1.46
C VAL A 351 -21.11 -5.11 -0.88
N ILE A 352 -19.93 -5.55 -1.27
CA ILE A 352 -19.21 -6.67 -0.65
C ILE A 352 -18.17 -6.09 0.29
N VAL A 353 -18.21 -6.50 1.56
CA VAL A 353 -17.26 -6.12 2.60
C VAL A 353 -16.41 -7.33 3.00
N VAL A 354 -15.12 -7.09 3.23
CA VAL A 354 -14.16 -8.11 3.71
C VAL A 354 -13.38 -7.61 4.91
N GLY A 355 -12.92 -8.51 5.77
CA GLY A 355 -12.15 -8.10 6.95
C GLY A 355 -11.86 -9.19 7.96
N SER A 356 -11.84 -8.83 9.24
CA SER A 356 -11.54 -9.71 10.38
C SER A 356 -12.77 -10.15 11.18
N PHE A 357 -13.98 -9.89 10.68
CA PHE A 357 -15.24 -10.23 11.33
C PHE A 357 -15.68 -11.67 11.04
N THR A 358 -16.37 -12.29 12.00
CA THR A 358 -17.05 -13.59 11.84
C THR A 358 -18.57 -13.50 12.01
N LYS A 359 -19.08 -12.34 12.44
CA LYS A 359 -20.49 -12.00 12.53
C LYS A 359 -20.74 -10.56 12.08
N PHE A 360 -21.88 -10.32 11.44
CA PHE A 360 -22.37 -8.99 11.07
C PHE A 360 -23.91 -9.00 11.07
N GLN A 361 -24.54 -7.94 11.57
CA GLN A 361 -26.01 -7.85 11.71
C GLN A 361 -26.64 -9.05 12.43
N GLY A 362 -25.95 -9.59 13.44
CA GLY A 362 -26.37 -10.77 14.21
C GLY A 362 -26.28 -12.11 13.46
N LYS A 363 -25.83 -12.11 12.20
CA LYS A 363 -25.67 -13.31 11.37
C LYS A 363 -24.21 -13.72 11.27
N ALA A 364 -23.95 -15.02 11.09
CA ALA A 364 -22.63 -15.52 10.79
C ALA A 364 -22.16 -15.00 9.42
N ALA A 365 -20.91 -14.55 9.35
CA ALA A 365 -20.28 -14.05 8.13
C ALA A 365 -18.76 -14.23 8.25
N ASN A 366 -18.21 -15.26 7.60
CA ASN A 366 -16.82 -15.68 7.77
C ASN A 366 -15.88 -14.79 6.93
N TYR A 367 -15.56 -13.61 7.46
CA TYR A 367 -14.60 -12.64 6.89
C TYR A 367 -15.03 -11.94 5.59
N ILE A 368 -16.20 -12.30 5.06
CA ILE A 368 -16.82 -11.71 3.87
C ILE A 368 -18.34 -11.68 4.01
N ALA A 369 -18.96 -10.60 3.55
CA ALA A 369 -20.41 -10.49 3.42
C ALA A 369 -20.78 -9.58 2.25
N ARG A 370 -21.90 -9.85 1.58
CA ARG A 370 -22.54 -8.89 0.68
C ARG A 370 -23.75 -8.28 1.37
N VAL A 371 -23.95 -6.99 1.21
CA VAL A 371 -25.18 -6.28 1.60
C VAL A 371 -25.95 -5.82 0.37
N ASP A 372 -27.27 -5.83 0.48
CA ASP A 372 -28.20 -5.36 -0.54
C ASP A 372 -28.32 -3.82 -0.56
N ASN A 373 -29.21 -3.29 -1.41
CA ASN A 373 -29.46 -1.86 -1.53
C ASN A 373 -30.20 -1.24 -0.32
N ASN A 374 -30.59 -2.05 0.67
CA ASN A 374 -31.09 -1.62 1.98
C ASN A 374 -30.01 -1.75 3.06
N GLY A 375 -28.79 -2.14 2.68
CA GLY A 375 -27.67 -2.31 3.61
C GLY A 375 -27.85 -3.51 4.52
N ILE A 376 -28.68 -4.48 4.15
CA ILE A 376 -28.91 -5.73 4.88
C ILE A 376 -28.13 -6.85 4.21
N ILE A 377 -27.58 -7.80 4.99
CA ILE A 377 -26.89 -8.98 4.44
C ILE A 377 -27.77 -9.68 3.41
N ASP A 378 -27.24 -9.81 2.19
CA ASP A 378 -27.86 -10.48 1.04
C ASP A 378 -27.70 -12.00 1.17
N PRO A 379 -28.77 -12.75 1.51
CA PRO A 379 -28.68 -14.21 1.64
C PRO A 379 -28.43 -14.92 0.32
N GLY A 380 -28.59 -14.25 -0.83
CA GLY A 380 -28.25 -14.80 -2.14
C GLY A 380 -26.74 -14.87 -2.43
N PHE A 381 -25.90 -14.28 -1.57
CA PHE A 381 -24.44 -14.35 -1.72
C PHE A 381 -23.87 -15.57 -0.98
N GLN A 382 -23.77 -16.68 -1.71
CA GLN A 382 -23.42 -17.99 -1.16
C GLN A 382 -21.90 -18.21 -1.18
N VAL A 383 -21.21 -17.83 -0.09
CA VAL A 383 -19.76 -18.01 0.05
C VAL A 383 -19.33 -19.39 0.56
N GLY A 384 -20.30 -20.25 0.92
CA GLY A 384 -20.05 -21.55 1.55
C GLY A 384 -19.55 -21.41 2.99
N ALA A 385 -18.58 -22.24 3.39
CA ALA A 385 -17.88 -22.09 4.66
C ALA A 385 -16.96 -20.85 4.69
N GLY A 386 -16.62 -20.27 3.54
CA GLY A 386 -15.79 -19.08 3.42
C GLY A 386 -14.32 -19.35 3.74
N ALA A 387 -13.60 -18.27 4.10
CA ALA A 387 -12.20 -18.34 4.51
C ALA A 387 -12.05 -18.80 5.97
N ASP A 388 -10.95 -19.47 6.30
CA ASP A 388 -10.58 -19.84 7.68
C ASP A 388 -9.80 -18.74 8.43
N GLY A 389 -9.62 -17.57 7.81
CA GLY A 389 -8.91 -16.44 8.36
C GLY A 389 -9.29 -15.12 7.68
N LEU A 390 -8.75 -14.01 8.19
CA LEU A 390 -9.10 -12.68 7.72
C LEU A 390 -8.79 -12.47 6.23
N ILE A 391 -9.66 -11.71 5.57
CA ILE A 391 -9.46 -11.24 4.20
C ILE A 391 -9.10 -9.75 4.28
N SER A 392 -7.93 -9.37 3.78
CA SER A 392 -7.41 -8.01 3.87
C SER A 392 -7.78 -7.12 2.68
N SER A 393 -8.06 -7.71 1.52
CA SER A 393 -8.33 -6.97 0.29
C SER A 393 -9.23 -7.74 -0.67
N ILE A 394 -10.03 -6.99 -1.43
CA ILE A 394 -10.91 -7.47 -2.50
C ILE A 394 -10.73 -6.58 -3.73
N ARG A 395 -10.48 -7.19 -4.89
CA ARG A 395 -10.40 -6.47 -6.18
C ARG A 395 -11.39 -7.05 -7.16
N TYR A 396 -12.05 -6.20 -7.94
CA TYR A 396 -12.98 -6.59 -9.00
C TYR A 396 -12.35 -6.30 -10.36
N ASN A 397 -12.44 -7.26 -11.27
CA ASN A 397 -12.07 -7.05 -12.65
C ASN A 397 -13.34 -6.92 -13.49
N ALA A 398 -13.55 -5.75 -14.10
CA ALA A 398 -14.75 -5.47 -14.89
C ALA A 398 -14.80 -6.24 -16.21
N THR A 399 -13.66 -6.65 -16.75
CA THR A 399 -13.58 -7.42 -18.01
C THR A 399 -14.01 -8.86 -17.81
N THR A 400 -13.55 -9.51 -16.74
CA THR A 400 -13.87 -10.92 -16.45
C THR A 400 -15.11 -11.07 -15.56
N GLY A 401 -15.53 -10.01 -14.87
CA GLY A 401 -16.62 -10.06 -13.90
C GLY A 401 -16.26 -10.81 -12.61
N LYS A 402 -14.98 -11.02 -12.33
CA LYS A 402 -14.49 -11.82 -11.20
C LYS A 402 -13.94 -10.96 -10.06
N TYR A 403 -13.93 -11.53 -8.87
CA TYR A 403 -13.28 -10.96 -7.69
C TYR A 403 -12.00 -11.73 -7.38
N LEU A 404 -10.98 -11.01 -6.93
CA LEU A 404 -9.77 -11.60 -6.37
C LEU A 404 -9.66 -11.14 -4.91
N LEU A 405 -9.62 -12.11 -4.01
CA LEU A 405 -9.47 -11.88 -2.58
C LEU A 405 -8.06 -12.23 -2.15
N CYS A 406 -7.48 -11.45 -1.24
CA CYS A 406 -6.26 -11.83 -0.55
C CYS A 406 -6.32 -11.54 0.95
N GLY A 407 -5.57 -12.32 1.74
CA GLY A 407 -5.55 -12.18 3.19
C GLY A 407 -4.73 -13.25 3.91
N SER A 408 -4.91 -13.34 5.22
CA SER A 408 -4.21 -14.29 6.09
C SER A 408 -5.08 -15.52 6.37
N PHE A 409 -5.54 -16.18 5.31
CA PHE A 409 -6.28 -17.44 5.36
C PHE A 409 -5.50 -18.55 4.65
N LYS A 410 -5.64 -19.79 5.10
CA LYS A 410 -4.99 -20.96 4.50
C LYS A 410 -5.94 -21.68 3.56
N THR A 411 -7.22 -21.72 3.92
CA THR A 411 -8.24 -22.41 3.16
C THR A 411 -9.44 -21.52 2.86
N PHE A 412 -10.12 -21.83 1.75
CA PHE A 412 -11.42 -21.28 1.41
C PHE A 412 -12.34 -22.44 1.06
N ASN A 413 -13.50 -22.55 1.72
CA ASN A 413 -14.40 -23.70 1.61
C ASN A 413 -13.70 -25.06 1.85
N GLY A 414 -12.74 -25.10 2.78
CA GLY A 414 -11.96 -26.29 3.12
C GLY A 414 -10.89 -26.67 2.09
N LYS A 415 -10.75 -25.93 0.98
CA LYS A 415 -9.71 -26.16 -0.03
C LYS A 415 -8.50 -25.25 0.21
N PRO A 416 -7.26 -25.72 -0.02
CA PRO A 416 -6.07 -24.86 0.05
C PRO A 416 -6.18 -23.66 -0.88
N ALA A 417 -5.95 -22.47 -0.35
CA ALA A 417 -5.99 -21.22 -1.10
C ALA A 417 -4.74 -20.35 -0.88
N ASN A 418 -3.93 -20.64 0.16
CA ASN A 418 -2.65 -19.96 0.41
C ASN A 418 -2.78 -18.42 0.43
N GLY A 419 -3.90 -17.92 0.97
CA GLY A 419 -4.17 -16.50 1.11
C GLY A 419 -4.67 -15.79 -0.14
N VAL A 420 -4.95 -16.49 -1.26
CA VAL A 420 -5.59 -15.90 -2.45
C VAL A 420 -6.67 -16.81 -3.01
N VAL A 421 -7.84 -16.25 -3.32
CA VAL A 421 -8.90 -16.97 -4.02
C VAL A 421 -9.52 -16.08 -5.09
N MET A 422 -9.81 -16.66 -6.25
CA MET A 422 -10.61 -16.03 -7.29
C MET A 422 -12.07 -16.46 -7.14
N MET A 423 -13.00 -15.53 -7.25
CA MET A 423 -14.44 -15.78 -7.12
C MET A 423 -15.20 -15.24 -8.32
N ASN A 424 -16.28 -15.93 -8.67
CA ASN A 424 -17.25 -15.48 -9.65
C ASN A 424 -18.16 -14.38 -9.06
N SER A 425 -18.86 -13.66 -9.94
CA SER A 425 -19.78 -12.58 -9.57
C SER A 425 -20.92 -13.00 -8.61
N ASN A 426 -21.27 -14.29 -8.63
CA ASN A 426 -22.32 -14.89 -7.79
C ASN A 426 -21.83 -15.33 -6.39
N GLY A 427 -20.54 -15.20 -6.09
CA GLY A 427 -19.95 -15.59 -4.80
C GLY A 427 -19.36 -17.01 -4.75
N THR A 428 -19.42 -17.78 -5.83
CA THR A 428 -18.76 -19.09 -5.91
C THR A 428 -17.27 -18.94 -6.22
N VAL A 429 -16.46 -19.92 -5.81
CA VAL A 429 -15.02 -19.97 -6.13
C VAL A 429 -14.83 -20.32 -7.60
N ASP A 430 -13.88 -19.65 -8.26
CA ASP A 430 -13.41 -20.02 -9.58
C ASP A 430 -12.24 -21.03 -9.46
N GLU A 431 -12.56 -22.29 -9.69
CA GLU A 431 -11.63 -23.41 -9.55
C GLU A 431 -10.58 -23.48 -10.67
N SER A 432 -10.69 -22.63 -11.72
CA SER A 432 -9.65 -22.55 -12.76
C SER A 432 -8.37 -21.85 -12.28
N PHE A 433 -8.45 -21.12 -11.16
CA PHE A 433 -7.30 -20.50 -10.51
C PHE A 433 -6.88 -21.29 -9.28
N SER A 434 -5.59 -21.62 -9.20
CA SER A 434 -5.00 -22.19 -7.99
C SER A 434 -3.64 -21.58 -7.72
N LEU A 435 -3.46 -21.05 -6.52
CA LEU A 435 -2.17 -20.50 -6.11
C LEU A 435 -1.22 -21.63 -5.70
N GLY A 436 -0.05 -21.64 -6.32
CA GLY A 436 1.06 -22.54 -6.01
C GLY A 436 1.68 -22.29 -4.63
N LYS A 437 2.78 -23.00 -4.37
CA LYS A 437 3.47 -22.97 -3.08
C LYS A 437 4.25 -21.66 -2.92
N LEU A 438 3.98 -20.95 -1.82
CA LEU A 438 4.75 -19.77 -1.38
C LEU A 438 5.72 -20.14 -0.27
N GLU A 439 6.88 -19.49 -0.25
CA GLU A 439 7.85 -19.61 0.84
C GLU A 439 8.44 -18.24 1.22
N GLY A 440 8.78 -18.08 2.50
CA GLY A 440 9.51 -16.92 3.00
C GLY A 440 8.67 -15.67 3.29
N GLY A 441 7.34 -15.75 3.19
CA GLY A 441 6.46 -14.62 3.51
C GLY A 441 5.01 -14.86 3.09
N SER A 442 4.24 -13.79 2.99
CA SER A 442 2.81 -13.82 2.64
C SER A 442 2.49 -12.85 1.50
N ILE A 443 1.31 -13.03 0.90
CA ILE A 443 0.76 -12.09 -0.09
C ILE A 443 0.06 -10.95 0.65
N GLY A 444 0.33 -9.71 0.24
CA GLY A 444 -0.33 -8.51 0.74
C GLY A 444 -1.36 -7.93 -0.24
N PHE A 445 -1.19 -8.17 -1.54
CA PHE A 445 -2.07 -7.65 -2.58
C PHE A 445 -2.08 -8.58 -3.80
N ALA A 446 -3.26 -8.77 -4.38
CA ALA A 446 -3.41 -9.40 -5.69
C ALA A 446 -4.52 -8.71 -6.50
N ALA A 447 -4.31 -8.54 -7.80
CA ALA A 447 -5.33 -8.04 -8.72
C ALA A 447 -5.21 -8.71 -10.10
N GLN A 448 -6.36 -9.06 -10.70
CA GLN A 448 -6.43 -9.50 -12.08
C GLN A 448 -6.47 -8.29 -13.02
N LEU A 449 -5.59 -8.28 -14.02
CA LEU A 449 -5.52 -7.29 -15.09
C LEU A 449 -6.54 -7.60 -16.18
N SER A 450 -6.82 -6.62 -17.04
CA SER A 450 -7.78 -6.74 -18.16
C SER A 450 -7.46 -7.88 -19.14
N ASP A 451 -6.19 -8.24 -19.28
CA ASP A 451 -5.71 -9.35 -20.11
C ASP A 451 -5.77 -10.74 -19.43
N GLY A 452 -6.30 -10.80 -18.21
CA GLY A 452 -6.45 -12.02 -17.41
C GLY A 452 -5.22 -12.41 -16.58
N LYS A 453 -4.06 -11.77 -16.76
CA LYS A 453 -2.90 -11.96 -15.88
C LYS A 453 -3.20 -11.43 -14.49
N ILE A 454 -2.44 -11.92 -13.51
CA ILE A 454 -2.63 -11.56 -12.11
C ILE A 454 -1.33 -10.97 -11.57
N LEU A 455 -1.39 -9.73 -11.12
CA LEU A 455 -0.30 -9.07 -10.40
C LEU A 455 -0.42 -9.44 -8.92
N VAL A 456 0.66 -9.94 -8.34
CA VAL A 456 0.72 -10.34 -6.93
C VAL A 456 1.93 -9.68 -6.27
N SER A 457 1.72 -9.12 -5.07
CA SER A 457 2.80 -8.56 -4.26
C SER A 457 2.67 -8.91 -2.78
N GLY A 458 3.78 -8.89 -2.06
CA GLY A 458 3.86 -9.26 -0.66
C GLY A 458 5.29 -9.34 -0.14
N SER A 459 5.50 -10.18 0.88
CA SER A 459 6.81 -10.38 1.54
C SER A 459 7.44 -11.74 1.24
N PHE A 460 6.86 -12.53 0.33
CA PHE A 460 7.36 -13.85 -0.03
C PHE A 460 8.71 -13.80 -0.76
N ASN A 461 9.48 -14.89 -0.68
CA ASN A 461 10.79 -15.02 -1.30
C ASN A 461 10.81 -16.02 -2.46
N LYS A 462 9.91 -17.01 -2.47
CA LYS A 462 9.81 -18.00 -3.53
C LYS A 462 8.37 -18.34 -3.88
N TYR A 463 8.20 -18.76 -5.14
CA TYR A 463 6.97 -19.33 -5.65
C TYR A 463 7.27 -20.57 -6.48
N ASN A 464 6.73 -21.73 -6.08
CA ASN A 464 7.03 -23.04 -6.68
C ASN A 464 8.55 -23.29 -6.85
N ASN A 465 9.32 -23.03 -5.79
CA ASN A 465 10.79 -23.12 -5.74
C ASN A 465 11.57 -22.11 -6.60
N VAL A 466 10.89 -21.21 -7.32
CA VAL A 466 11.52 -20.13 -8.09
C VAL A 466 11.63 -18.86 -7.25
N ILE A 467 12.80 -18.20 -7.25
CA ILE A 467 13.04 -16.97 -6.48
C ILE A 467 12.12 -15.85 -6.97
N ARG A 468 11.26 -15.34 -6.09
CA ARG A 468 10.35 -14.22 -6.33
C ARG A 468 10.27 -13.39 -5.06
N GLN A 469 11.02 -12.29 -5.02
CA GLN A 469 11.18 -11.46 -3.83
C GLN A 469 10.09 -10.38 -3.78
N GLY A 470 8.90 -10.79 -3.35
CA GLY A 470 7.79 -9.89 -3.02
C GLY A 470 6.94 -9.41 -4.19
N PHE A 471 7.26 -9.77 -5.43
CA PHE A 471 6.45 -9.42 -6.61
C PHE A 471 6.49 -10.53 -7.67
N MET A 472 5.34 -10.79 -8.29
CA MET A 472 5.24 -11.72 -9.42
C MET A 472 4.01 -11.41 -10.29
N ILE A 473 4.06 -11.87 -11.54
CA ILE A 473 2.93 -11.85 -12.47
C ILE A 473 2.60 -13.29 -12.83
N LEU A 474 1.33 -13.66 -12.65
CA LEU A 474 0.80 -14.99 -12.90
C LEU A 474 -0.11 -14.99 -14.13
N ASN A 475 -0.25 -16.15 -14.76
CA ASN A 475 -1.34 -16.45 -15.68
C ASN A 475 -2.67 -16.56 -14.90
N ALA A 476 -3.79 -16.56 -15.63
CA ALA A 476 -5.13 -16.68 -15.03
C ALA A 476 -5.33 -17.96 -14.19
N ASN A 477 -4.54 -19.01 -14.44
CA ASN A 477 -4.59 -20.26 -13.68
C ASN A 477 -3.70 -20.27 -12.42
N GLY A 478 -2.93 -19.21 -12.18
CA GLY A 478 -1.98 -19.10 -11.06
C GLY A 478 -0.55 -19.57 -11.35
N THR A 479 -0.23 -20.08 -12.55
CA THR A 479 1.17 -20.37 -12.92
C THR A 479 1.96 -19.08 -13.20
N LEU A 480 3.29 -19.08 -13.05
CA LEU A 480 4.11 -17.91 -13.40
C LEU A 480 3.94 -17.56 -14.88
N ALA A 481 3.65 -16.29 -15.18
CA ALA A 481 3.60 -15.83 -16.56
C ALA A 481 5.01 -15.73 -17.14
N GLU A 482 5.24 -16.43 -18.26
CA GLU A 482 6.55 -16.53 -18.89
C GLU A 482 7.06 -15.16 -19.34
N GLY A 483 8.32 -14.85 -19.01
CA GLY A 483 8.97 -13.58 -19.36
C GLY A 483 8.54 -12.37 -18.53
N TYR A 484 7.52 -12.45 -17.67
CA TYR A 484 7.03 -11.31 -16.86
C TYR A 484 7.62 -11.22 -15.46
N ASN A 485 8.44 -12.20 -15.07
CA ASN A 485 8.96 -12.33 -13.71
C ASN A 485 10.47 -12.09 -13.64
N ASN A 486 10.96 -11.16 -14.46
CA ASN A 486 12.36 -10.77 -14.56
C ASN A 486 12.76 -9.66 -13.58
N THR A 487 11.80 -8.99 -12.94
CA THR A 487 12.05 -7.89 -11.98
C THR A 487 12.64 -8.40 -10.68
N GLY A 488 13.61 -7.66 -10.14
CA GLY A 488 14.23 -7.91 -8.84
C GLY A 488 13.33 -7.58 -7.64
N MET A 489 13.95 -7.36 -6.49
CA MET A 489 13.26 -7.23 -5.21
C MET A 489 12.21 -6.12 -5.20
N PHE A 490 11.03 -6.46 -4.68
CA PHE A 490 9.99 -5.53 -4.26
C PHE A 490 9.98 -5.41 -2.73
N GLN A 491 9.84 -4.18 -2.24
CA GLN A 491 9.68 -3.92 -0.81
C GLN A 491 8.59 -2.86 -0.61
N GLY A 492 7.53 -3.26 0.10
CA GLY A 492 6.42 -2.37 0.41
C GLY A 492 5.09 -3.08 0.50
N VAL A 493 4.03 -2.28 0.48
CA VAL A 493 2.64 -2.72 0.42
C VAL A 493 1.97 -1.99 -0.73
N VAL A 494 1.33 -2.72 -1.64
CA VAL A 494 0.50 -2.15 -2.69
C VAL A 494 -0.89 -1.88 -2.13
N SER A 495 -1.38 -0.66 -2.33
CA SER A 495 -2.72 -0.24 -1.93
C SER A 495 -3.68 -0.26 -3.11
N ASP A 496 -3.22 0.15 -4.29
CA ASP A 496 -4.07 0.26 -5.48
C ASP A 496 -3.27 0.13 -6.78
N ILE A 497 -3.97 -0.20 -7.87
CA ILE A 497 -3.39 -0.25 -9.22
C ILE A 497 -4.31 0.41 -10.24
N TYR A 498 -3.73 0.94 -11.30
CA TYR A 498 -4.46 1.49 -12.45
C TYR A 498 -3.82 1.06 -13.75
N GLU A 499 -4.58 0.34 -14.59
CA GLU A 499 -4.14 -0.05 -15.93
C GLU A 499 -4.14 1.18 -16.86
N THR A 500 -3.07 1.30 -17.64
CA THR A 500 -2.83 2.38 -18.59
C THR A 500 -2.07 1.84 -19.80
N THR A 501 -1.64 2.73 -20.69
CA THR A 501 -0.84 2.38 -21.87
C THR A 501 0.40 3.24 -21.89
N SER A 502 1.55 2.60 -22.13
CA SER A 502 2.81 3.33 -22.33
C SER A 502 2.76 4.17 -23.61
N PRO A 503 3.63 5.17 -23.79
CA PRO A 503 3.72 5.95 -25.03
C PRO A 503 3.99 5.11 -26.28
N LEU A 504 4.53 3.90 -26.12
CA LEU A 504 4.79 2.95 -27.20
C LEU A 504 3.60 2.00 -27.49
N GLY A 505 2.45 2.21 -26.84
CA GLY A 505 1.26 1.39 -27.04
C GLY A 505 1.23 0.08 -26.24
N PHE A 506 2.26 -0.22 -25.43
CA PHE A 506 2.26 -1.42 -24.59
C PHE A 506 1.35 -1.25 -23.36
N PRO A 507 0.67 -2.32 -22.91
CA PRO A 507 -0.01 -2.35 -21.62
C PRO A 507 0.92 -1.92 -20.49
N ALA A 508 0.42 -1.10 -19.58
CA ALA A 508 1.15 -0.65 -18.42
C ALA A 508 0.25 -0.59 -17.19
N VAL A 509 0.83 -0.64 -16.00
CA VAL A 509 0.12 -0.58 -14.73
C VAL A 509 0.81 0.42 -13.83
N VAL A 510 0.09 1.44 -13.37
CA VAL A 510 0.52 2.30 -12.27
C VAL A 510 0.20 1.57 -10.98
N ILE A 511 1.20 1.39 -10.13
CA ILE A 511 1.13 0.70 -8.85
C ILE A 511 1.44 1.72 -7.77
N VAL A 512 0.56 1.85 -6.77
CA VAL A 512 0.76 2.76 -5.64
C VAL A 512 0.61 2.07 -4.30
N GLY A 513 1.19 2.66 -3.27
CA GLY A 513 1.04 2.17 -1.90
C GLY A 513 2.07 2.78 -0.97
N TYR A 514 2.60 1.98 -0.04
CA TYR A 514 3.79 2.31 0.73
C TYR A 514 4.94 1.47 0.18
N ILE A 515 5.62 1.97 -0.84
CA ILE A 515 6.57 1.22 -1.66
C ILE A 515 7.92 1.91 -1.55
N SER A 516 8.91 1.22 -0.98
CA SER A 516 10.28 1.73 -0.83
C SER A 516 11.21 1.23 -1.92
N LYS A 517 10.91 0.08 -2.54
CA LYS A 517 11.74 -0.52 -3.59
C LYS A 517 10.92 -1.30 -4.61
N PHE A 518 11.29 -1.19 -5.88
CA PHE A 518 10.80 -2.03 -6.98
C PHE A 518 11.95 -2.32 -7.94
N ASP A 519 12.14 -3.58 -8.33
CA ASP A 519 13.24 -4.02 -9.21
C ASP A 519 14.61 -3.53 -8.70
N ASN A 520 14.86 -3.76 -7.40
CA ASN A 520 16.04 -3.31 -6.64
C ASN A 520 16.26 -1.79 -6.53
N LYS A 521 15.46 -0.97 -7.20
CA LYS A 521 15.57 0.49 -7.21
C LYS A 521 14.65 1.13 -6.19
N ALA A 522 15.08 2.24 -5.60
CA ALA A 522 14.23 3.03 -4.72
C ALA A 522 12.97 3.47 -5.46
N ALA A 523 11.82 3.36 -4.79
CA ALA A 523 10.53 3.79 -5.32
C ALA A 523 9.90 4.82 -4.37
N GLY A 524 9.20 5.78 -4.96
CA GLY A 524 8.56 6.89 -4.26
C GLY A 524 7.09 6.64 -3.93
N ASN A 525 6.71 5.44 -3.49
CA ASN A 525 5.32 5.02 -3.29
C ASN A 525 4.44 4.90 -4.55
N ILE A 526 5.02 5.14 -5.73
CA ILE A 526 4.37 5.00 -7.03
C ILE A 526 5.39 4.50 -8.07
N VAL A 527 4.98 3.55 -8.90
CA VAL A 527 5.77 2.99 -10.01
C VAL A 527 4.84 2.74 -11.18
N ARG A 528 5.30 3.00 -12.41
CA ARG A 528 4.62 2.52 -13.62
C ARG A 528 5.40 1.34 -14.21
N LEU A 529 4.74 0.20 -14.31
CA LEU A 529 5.28 -1.04 -14.86
C LEU A 529 4.76 -1.23 -16.29
N VAL A 530 5.64 -1.43 -17.28
CA VAL A 530 5.27 -1.80 -18.64
C VAL A 530 5.25 -3.33 -18.76
N LEU A 531 4.23 -3.84 -19.44
CA LEU A 531 4.02 -5.26 -19.75
C LEU A 531 4.06 -5.44 -21.28
N ARG A 532 5.22 -5.83 -21.81
CA ARG A 532 5.44 -6.08 -23.23
C ARG A 532 4.76 -7.39 -23.66
N PRO A 533 4.28 -7.49 -24.91
CA PRO A 533 3.65 -8.71 -25.42
C PRO A 533 4.58 -9.93 -25.47
#